data_AF-A0A933RG39-F1
#
_entry.id   AF-A0A933RG39-F1
#
_cell.length_a   1.000
_cell.length_b   1.000
_cell.length_c   1.000
_cell.angle_alpha   90.00
_cell.angle_beta   90.00
_cell.angle_gamma   90.00
#
_symmetry.space_group_name_H-M   'P 1'
#
loop_
_entity.id
_entity.type
_entity.pdbx_description
1 polymer ?
#
loop_
_entity_poly.entity_id
_entity_poly.type
_entity_poly.pdbx_seq_one_letter_code
_entity_poly.pdbx_strand_id
1 'polypeptide(L)'
;MAVGSAGIHDGHVAIEFVDGARIAELNAAHRAKEGPTDVLSFPVDEDGDPAGPRELGDIIISPEHTADLREAIVHGALHLVGMDHETDDGEMLAVQAEILSW
;
A
#
# COMPACT_ATOMS: atom_id res chain seq x y z
N MET A 1 -10.76 -7.53 -6.58
CA MET A 1 -9.34 -7.45 -6.12
C MET A 1 -9.07 -6.01 -5.69
N ALA A 2 -8.21 -5.75 -4.68
CA ALA A 2 -8.02 -4.40 -4.13
C ALA A 2 -7.69 -3.33 -5.18
N VAL A 3 -6.80 -3.62 -6.12
CA VAL A 3 -6.48 -2.68 -7.21
C VAL A 3 -7.64 -2.59 -8.24
N GLY A 4 -8.40 -3.67 -8.40
CA GLY A 4 -9.57 -3.71 -9.27
C GLY A 4 -10.74 -2.85 -8.80
N SER A 5 -10.86 -2.52 -7.51
CA SER A 5 -11.89 -1.57 -7.05
C SER A 5 -11.61 -0.15 -7.52
N ALA A 6 -10.34 0.17 -7.84
CA ALA A 6 -9.94 1.42 -8.47
C ALA A 6 -9.99 1.37 -10.02
N GLY A 7 -10.63 0.36 -10.61
CA GLY A 7 -10.79 0.24 -12.07
C GLY A 7 -9.52 -0.17 -12.82
N ILE A 8 -8.49 -0.61 -12.11
CA ILE A 8 -7.23 -1.08 -12.71
C ILE A 8 -7.30 -2.60 -12.88
N HIS A 9 -7.14 -3.04 -14.12
CA HIS A 9 -7.24 -4.45 -14.48
C HIS A 9 -5.95 -5.04 -15.04
N ASP A 10 -4.96 -4.19 -15.36
CA ASP A 10 -3.64 -4.59 -15.84
C ASP A 10 -2.59 -3.61 -15.30
N GLY A 11 -1.50 -4.15 -14.74
CA GLY A 11 -0.45 -3.38 -14.09
C GLY A 11 0.46 -4.21 -13.18
N HIS A 12 1.52 -3.59 -12.69
CA HIS A 12 2.52 -4.19 -11.83
C HIS A 12 2.56 -3.54 -10.45
N VAL A 13 2.81 -4.38 -9.45
CA VAL A 13 3.12 -3.96 -8.09
C VAL A 13 4.30 -4.80 -7.61
N ALA A 14 5.27 -4.18 -6.96
CA ALA A 14 6.30 -4.93 -6.24
C ALA A 14 5.93 -5.03 -4.76
N ILE A 15 6.19 -6.18 -4.16
CA ILE A 15 6.05 -6.37 -2.72
C ILE A 15 7.40 -6.86 -2.21
N GLU A 16 7.98 -6.12 -1.26
CA GLU A 16 9.22 -6.50 -0.59
C GLU A 16 8.96 -6.76 0.89
N PHE A 17 9.43 -7.91 1.39
CA PHE A 17 9.42 -8.20 2.81
C PHE A 17 10.78 -7.86 3.42
N VAL A 18 10.77 -7.02 4.45
CA VAL A 18 11.99 -6.51 5.08
C VAL A 18 11.95 -6.69 6.60
N ASP A 19 13.11 -6.62 7.25
CA ASP A 19 13.18 -6.59 8.71
C ASP A 19 12.81 -5.21 9.28
N GLY A 20 12.65 -5.14 10.60
CA GLY A 20 12.26 -3.94 11.32
C GLY A 20 13.28 -2.81 11.23
N ALA A 21 14.57 -3.16 11.14
CA ALA A 21 15.62 -2.15 10.95
C ALA A 21 15.44 -1.44 9.60
N ARG A 22 15.25 -2.22 8.54
CA ARG A 22 15.07 -1.70 7.19
C ARG A 22 13.79 -0.87 7.04
N ILE A 23 12.66 -1.33 7.59
CA ILE A 23 11.41 -0.54 7.50
C ILE A 23 11.48 0.73 8.34
N ALA A 24 12.19 0.71 9.49
CA ALA A 24 12.40 1.90 10.31
C ALA A 24 13.26 2.96 9.59
N GLU A 25 14.31 2.53 8.88
CA GLU A 25 15.10 3.42 8.02
C GLU A 25 14.24 4.10 6.96
N LEU A 26 13.38 3.34 6.27
CA LEU A 26 12.48 3.86 5.24
C LEU A 26 11.42 4.80 5.83
N ASN A 27 10.85 4.45 6.98
CA ASN A 27 9.86 5.29 7.67
C ASN A 27 10.44 6.66 8.06
N ALA A 28 11.68 6.67 8.56
CA ALA A 28 12.40 7.89 8.87
C ALA A 28 12.72 8.70 7.61
N ALA A 29 13.21 8.04 6.54
CA ALA A 29 13.61 8.71 5.30
C ALA A 29 12.44 9.33 4.54
N HIS A 30 11.27 8.68 4.52
CA HIS A 30 10.15 9.08 3.67
C HIS A 30 8.98 9.72 4.42
N ARG A 31 8.76 9.39 5.71
CA ARG A 31 7.66 9.94 6.52
C ARG A 31 8.14 10.82 7.66
N ALA A 32 9.47 10.94 7.87
CA ALA A 32 10.05 11.58 9.05
C ALA A 32 9.50 11.04 10.38
N LYS A 33 9.13 9.75 10.42
CA LYS A 33 8.63 9.05 11.60
C LYS A 33 9.71 8.10 12.12
N GLU A 34 10.00 8.17 13.42
CA GLU A 34 10.99 7.30 14.05
C GLU A 34 10.41 5.91 14.35
N GLY A 35 11.23 4.87 14.15
CA GLY A 35 10.90 3.48 14.47
C GLY A 35 10.20 2.72 13.32
N PRO A 36 10.04 1.40 13.50
CA PRO A 36 9.43 0.55 12.49
C PRO A 36 7.93 0.80 12.34
N THR A 37 7.40 0.42 11.18
CA THR A 37 5.96 0.31 10.91
C THR A 37 5.69 -1.07 10.33
N ASP A 38 4.43 -1.42 10.17
CA ASP A 38 3.98 -2.65 9.50
C ASP A 38 4.13 -2.61 7.98
N VAL A 39 3.72 -1.51 7.33
CA VAL A 39 3.72 -1.34 5.87
C VAL A 39 4.03 0.11 5.45
N LEU A 40 4.73 0.25 4.32
CA LEU A 40 4.93 1.50 3.58
C LEU A 40 4.54 1.29 2.11
N SER A 41 3.95 2.31 1.49
CA SER A 41 3.54 2.26 0.08
C SER A 41 4.16 3.43 -0.69
N PHE A 42 4.75 3.13 -1.85
CA PHE A 42 5.46 4.08 -2.70
C PHE A 42 4.83 4.09 -4.09
N PRO A 43 3.83 4.96 -4.34
CA PRO A 43 3.18 5.03 -5.65
C PRO A 43 4.15 5.56 -6.73
N VAL A 44 4.04 5.01 -7.95
CA VAL A 44 4.87 5.41 -9.11
C VAL A 44 4.05 6.20 -10.13
N ASP A 45 2.93 5.65 -10.60
CA ASP A 45 2.07 6.35 -11.55
C ASP A 45 1.26 7.47 -10.87
N GLU A 46 1.25 8.65 -11.50
CA GLU A 46 0.34 9.76 -11.17
C GLU A 46 -1.03 9.58 -11.86
N ASP A 47 -2.03 10.32 -11.42
CA ASP A 47 -3.36 10.34 -12.02
C ASP A 47 -3.31 10.59 -13.54
N GLY A 48 -3.81 9.65 -14.33
CA GLY A 48 -3.83 9.76 -15.79
C GLY A 48 -4.08 8.44 -16.51
N ASP A 49 -4.17 8.52 -17.83
CA ASP A 49 -4.30 7.33 -18.70
C ASP A 49 -2.89 6.91 -19.15
N PRO A 50 -2.35 5.78 -18.66
CA PRO A 50 -1.01 5.36 -19.01
C PRO A 50 -0.96 4.92 -20.48
N ALA A 51 0.19 5.11 -21.12
CA ALA A 51 0.42 4.63 -22.49
C ALA A 51 0.68 3.11 -22.57
N GLY A 52 0.59 2.38 -21.45
CA GLY A 52 0.90 0.96 -21.28
C GLY A 52 0.37 0.40 -19.95
N PRO A 53 0.83 -0.79 -19.50
CA PRO A 53 0.46 -1.33 -18.19
C PRO A 53 0.78 -0.33 -17.07
N ARG A 54 -0.09 -0.24 -16.06
CA ARG A 54 0.09 0.64 -14.90
C ARG A 54 1.28 0.16 -14.07
N GLU A 55 2.17 1.07 -13.67
CA GLU A 55 3.19 0.82 -12.66
C GLU A 55 2.69 1.41 -11.34
N LEU A 56 2.07 0.58 -10.51
CA LEU A 56 1.43 1.04 -9.27
C LEU A 56 2.47 1.43 -8.21
N GLY A 57 3.64 0.79 -8.26
CA GLY A 57 4.75 1.04 -7.36
C GLY A 57 4.98 -0.09 -6.35
N ASP A 58 5.50 0.27 -5.18
CA ASP A 58 6.08 -0.68 -4.24
C ASP A 58 5.33 -0.70 -2.91
N ILE A 59 5.10 -1.91 -2.38
CA ILE A 59 4.62 -2.13 -1.01
C ILE A 59 5.75 -2.79 -0.21
N ILE A 60 6.25 -2.12 0.81
CA ILE A 60 7.29 -2.63 1.69
C ILE A 60 6.64 -3.05 3.00
N ILE A 61 6.73 -4.32 3.35
CA ILE A 61 6.07 -4.90 4.52
C ILE A 61 7.11 -5.46 5.47
N SER A 62 6.93 -5.23 6.77
CA SER A 62 7.69 -5.91 7.81
C SER A 62 6.83 -6.99 8.48
N PRO A 63 7.05 -8.28 8.16
CA PRO A 63 6.24 -9.38 8.70
C PRO A 63 6.28 -9.49 10.23
N GLU A 64 7.34 -8.99 10.87
CA GLU A 64 7.48 -8.99 12.34
C GLU A 64 6.67 -7.88 13.03
N HIS A 65 6.30 -6.84 12.29
CA HIS A 65 5.56 -5.69 12.80
C HIS A 65 4.10 -5.63 12.33
N THR A 66 3.68 -6.51 11.42
CA THR A 66 2.28 -6.65 11.02
C THR A 66 1.55 -7.73 11.83
N ALA A 67 0.30 -7.46 12.20
CA ALA A 67 -0.56 -8.46 12.85
C ALA A 67 -1.21 -9.41 11.83
N ASP A 68 -1.43 -8.94 10.60
CA ASP A 68 -2.01 -9.71 9.50
C ASP A 68 -1.38 -9.26 8.17
N LEU A 69 -0.65 -10.19 7.55
CA LEU A 69 0.00 -9.96 6.27
C LEU A 69 -1.00 -9.65 5.15
N ARG A 70 -2.19 -10.25 5.19
CA ARG A 70 -3.25 -9.99 4.21
C ARG A 70 -3.73 -8.55 4.34
N GLU A 71 -3.92 -8.08 5.57
CA GLU A 71 -4.30 -6.70 5.85
C GLU A 71 -3.26 -5.72 5.33
N ALA A 72 -1.97 -5.95 5.63
CA ALA A 72 -0.87 -5.11 5.18
C ALA A 72 -0.80 -5.00 3.64
N ILE A 73 -0.98 -6.12 2.92
CA ILE A 73 -0.99 -6.14 1.45
C ILE A 73 -2.19 -5.34 0.91
N VAL A 74 -3.40 -5.57 1.44
CA VAL A 74 -4.60 -4.85 0.97
C VAL A 74 -4.48 -3.37 1.27
N HIS A 75 -4.07 -3.01 2.49
CA HIS A 75 -3.88 -1.63 2.92
C HIS A 75 -2.87 -0.90 2.02
N GLY A 76 -1.70 -1.51 1.79
CA GLY A 76 -0.69 -0.93 0.92
C GLY A 76 -1.18 -0.77 -0.53
N ALA A 77 -1.88 -1.76 -1.06
CA ALA A 77 -2.44 -1.67 -2.41
C ALA A 77 -3.49 -0.56 -2.57
N LEU A 78 -4.30 -0.31 -1.53
CA LEU A 78 -5.26 0.80 -1.53
C LEU A 78 -4.58 2.17 -1.52
N HIS A 79 -3.45 2.30 -0.80
CA HIS A 79 -2.63 3.52 -0.87
C HIS A 79 -2.01 3.74 -2.25
N LEU A 80 -1.55 2.68 -2.93
CA LEU A 80 -0.99 2.81 -4.28
C LEU A 80 -2.00 3.26 -5.33
N VAL A 81 -3.31 3.09 -5.08
CA VAL A 81 -4.38 3.56 -5.97
C VAL A 81 -4.95 4.91 -5.54
N GLY A 82 -4.28 5.62 -4.63
CA GLY A 82 -4.61 6.99 -4.24
C GLY A 82 -5.62 7.12 -3.10
N MET A 83 -6.03 6.02 -2.46
CA MET A 83 -6.84 6.10 -1.24
C MET A 83 -5.95 6.45 -0.04
N ASP A 84 -6.48 7.22 0.90
CA ASP A 84 -5.71 7.65 2.07
C ASP A 84 -6.61 7.80 3.29
N HIS A 85 -6.58 6.80 4.19
CA HIS A 85 -7.36 6.81 5.43
C HIS A 85 -6.98 7.92 6.43
N GLU A 86 -5.83 8.59 6.26
CA GLU A 86 -5.48 9.75 7.10
C GLU A 86 -6.28 11.01 6.67
N THR A 87 -6.80 11.04 5.44
CA THR A 87 -7.48 12.22 4.86
C THR A 87 -8.85 11.92 4.26
N ASP A 88 -9.20 10.65 4.06
CA ASP A 88 -10.53 10.24 3.62
C ASP A 88 -11.51 10.12 4.80
N ASP A 89 -12.81 10.24 4.50
CA ASP A 89 -13.88 10.12 5.50
C ASP A 89 -14.17 8.65 5.88
N GLY A 90 -13.13 7.80 5.94
CA GLY A 90 -13.22 6.36 6.24
C GLY A 90 -13.51 5.48 5.01
N GLU A 91 -13.36 6.03 3.81
CA GLU A 91 -13.66 5.34 2.55
C GLU A 91 -12.71 4.16 2.33
N MET A 92 -11.39 4.37 2.49
CA MET A 92 -10.38 3.31 2.37
C MET A 92 -10.65 2.17 3.34
N LEU A 93 -10.99 2.48 4.59
CA LEU A 93 -11.24 1.46 5.61
C LEU A 93 -12.50 0.63 5.30
N ALA A 94 -13.53 1.25 4.75
CA ALA A 94 -14.73 0.54 4.31
C ALA A 94 -14.43 -0.43 3.16
N VAL A 95 -13.68 0.03 2.15
CA VAL A 95 -13.25 -0.80 1.01
C VAL A 95 -12.32 -1.93 1.46
N GLN A 96 -11.38 -1.65 2.36
CA GLN A 96 -10.49 -2.64 2.97
C GLN A 96 -11.30 -3.75 3.65
N ALA A 97 -12.29 -3.39 4.48
CA ALA A 97 -13.13 -4.35 5.17
C ALA A 97 -13.93 -5.24 4.20
N GLU A 98 -14.45 -4.65 3.11
CA GLU A 98 -15.14 -5.41 2.06
C GLU A 98 -14.21 -6.44 1.40
N ILE A 99 -13.01 -6.04 0.98
CA ILE A 99 -12.03 -6.93 0.31
C ILE A 99 -11.56 -8.06 1.23
N LEU A 100 -11.36 -7.77 2.52
CA LEU A 100 -10.94 -8.77 3.50
C LEU A 100 -12.04 -9.79 3.83
N SER A 101 -13.30 -9.47 3.53
CA SER A 101 -14.44 -10.38 3.72
C SER A 101 -14.60 -11.45 2.64
N TRP A 102 -13.90 -11.31 1.51
CA TRP A 102 -13.91 -12.29 0.42
C TRP A 102 -13.15 -13.57 0.74
#